data_AF-A0A535IFL8-F1
#
_entry.id   AF-A0A535IFL8-F1
#
_cell.length_a   1.000
_cell.length_b   1.000
_cell.length_c   1.000
_cell.angle_alpha   90.00
_cell.angle_beta   90.00
_cell.angle_gamma   90.00
#
_symmetry.space_group_name_H-M   'P 1'
#
loop_
_entity.id
_entity.type
_entity.pdbx_description
1 polymer ?
#
loop_
_entity_poly.entity_id
_entity_poly.type
_entity_poly.pdbx_seq_one_letter_code
_entity_poly.pdbx_strand_id
1 'polypeptide(L)' 'MVLMMIKNANLALSFFLELGVLAALGYWGFQTGPGTIARIALGIGAPAVAVLVWGLFGAPKAVWHLDGPWRLILEVVFF' A
#
# COMPACT_ATOMS: atom_id res chain seq x y z
N MET A 1 -17.03 21.34 10.06
CA MET A 1 -17.54 20.78 8.79
C MET A 1 -16.43 20.60 7.76
N VAL A 2 -15.69 21.67 7.40
CA VAL A 2 -14.60 21.62 6.39
C VAL A 2 -13.49 20.61 6.74
N LEU A 3 -12.98 20.59 7.97
CA LEU A 3 -11.90 19.67 8.39
C LEU A 3 -12.26 18.18 8.20
N MET A 4 -13.53 17.83 8.45
CA MET A 4 -14.03 16.46 8.32
C MET A 4 -14.10 16.04 6.85
N MET A 5 -14.45 16.97 5.95
CA MET A 5 -14.45 16.70 4.50
C MET A 5 -13.04 16.47 3.98
N ILE A 6 -12.07 17.28 4.40
CA ILE A 6 -10.65 17.11 4.02
C ILE A 6 -10.12 15.76 4.49
N LYS A 7 -10.41 15.38 5.74
CA LYS A 7 -9.99 14.08 6.29
C LYS A 7 -10.57 12.90 5.51
N ASN A 8 -11.85 12.95 5.17
CA ASN A 8 -12.51 11.88 4.42
C ASN A 8 -12.01 11.79 2.98
N ALA A 9 -11.78 12.94 2.33
CA ALA A 9 -11.19 13.00 1.00
C ALA A 9 -9.77 12.41 1.00
N ASN A 10 -8.96 12.72 2.01
CA ASN A 10 -7.64 12.14 2.16
C ASN A 10 -7.71 10.62 2.34
N LEU A 11 -8.62 10.13 3.18
CA LEU A 11 -8.81 8.68 3.37
C LEU A 11 -9.20 7.98 2.05
N ALA A 12 -10.12 8.59 1.29
CA ALA A 12 -10.53 8.05 0.00
C ALA A 12 -9.35 8.04 -0.99
N LEU A 13 -8.58 9.13 -1.06
CA LEU A 13 -7.41 9.22 -1.92
C LEU A 13 -6.37 8.16 -1.57
N SER A 14 -6.02 8.02 -0.28
CA SER A 14 -5.08 6.99 0.19
C SER A 14 -5.57 5.59 -0.15
N PHE A 15 -6.88 5.32 -0.05
CA PHE A 15 -7.45 4.02 -0.42
C PHE A 15 -7.30 3.73 -1.92
N PHE A 16 -7.54 4.71 -2.80
CA PHE A 16 -7.33 4.53 -4.24
C PHE A 16 -5.85 4.36 -4.60
N LEU A 17 -4.96 5.10 -3.94
CA LEU A 17 -3.52 4.92 -4.11
C LEU A 17 -3.06 3.53 -3.65
N GLU A 18 -3.59 3.03 -2.53
CA GLU A 18 -3.31 1.68 -2.03
C GLU A 18 -3.71 0.61 -3.07
N LEU A 19 -4.90 0.73 -3.65
CA LEU A 19 -5.33 -0.15 -4.75
C LEU A 19 -4.42 -0.03 -5.98
N GLY A 20 -3.97 1.18 -6.31
CA GLY A 20 -3.03 1.43 -7.39
C GLY A 20 -1.67 0.74 -7.18
N VAL A 21 -1.11 0.84 -5.98
CA VAL A 21 0.15 0.18 -5.60
C VAL A 21 0.01 -1.34 -5.70
N LEU A 22 -1.09 -1.91 -5.17
CA LEU A 22 -1.33 -3.36 -5.25
C LEU A 22 -1.50 -3.84 -6.70
N ALA A 23 -2.20 -3.08 -7.54
CA ALA A 23 -2.34 -3.39 -8.95
C ALA A 23 -0.99 -3.30 -9.69
N ALA A 24 -0.18 -2.27 -9.40
CA ALA A 24 1.14 -2.09 -10.00
C ALA A 24 2.10 -3.23 -9.58
N LEU A 25 2.15 -3.57 -8.30
CA LEU A 25 2.97 -4.67 -7.78
C LEU A 25 2.52 -6.03 -8.32
N GLY A 26 1.21 -6.25 -8.42
CA GLY A 26 0.67 -7.47 -9.00
C GLY A 26 1.03 -7.59 -10.47
N TYR A 27 0.78 -6.54 -11.26
CA TYR A 27 1.11 -6.48 -12.68
C TYR A 27 2.61 -6.68 -12.93
N TRP A 28 3.45 -5.96 -12.18
CA TRP A 28 4.90 -6.09 -12.25
C TRP A 28 5.35 -7.50 -11.86
N GLY A 29 4.82 -8.06 -10.78
CA GLY A 29 5.17 -9.40 -10.31
C GLY A 29 4.75 -10.50 -11.28
N PHE A 30 3.59 -10.39 -11.93
CA PHE A 30 3.17 -11.31 -12.99
C PHE A 30 3.96 -11.15 -14.30
N GLN A 31 4.62 -10.01 -14.53
CA GLN A 31 5.49 -9.81 -15.70
C GLN A 31 6.96 -10.16 -15.44
N THR A 32 7.38 -10.16 -14.18
CA THR A 32 8.78 -10.33 -13.80
C THR A 32 9.07 -11.76 -13.35
N GLY A 33 10.22 -12.31 -13.77
CA GLY A 33 10.76 -13.57 -13.26
C GLY A 33 10.77 -14.74 -14.28
N PRO A 34 11.70 -15.69 -14.10
CA PRO A 34 11.83 -16.85 -14.99
C PRO A 34 10.78 -17.92 -14.67
N GLY A 35 9.93 -18.23 -15.65
CA GLY A 35 8.93 -19.30 -15.55
C GLY A 35 7.65 -18.92 -14.79
N THR A 36 6.62 -19.75 -14.94
CA THR A 36 5.26 -19.48 -14.45
C THR A 36 5.19 -19.39 -12.92
N ILE A 37 5.96 -20.21 -12.21
CA ILE A 37 5.95 -20.27 -10.74
C ILE A 37 6.52 -18.98 -10.13
N ALA A 38 7.65 -18.49 -10.64
CA ALA A 38 8.27 -17.26 -10.15
C ALA A 38 7.35 -16.04 -10.37
N ARG A 39 6.68 -15.98 -11.52
CA ARG A 39 5.73 -14.92 -11.86
C ARG A 39 4.50 -14.92 -10.94
N ILE A 40 3.98 -16.10 -10.60
CA ILE A 40 2.87 -16.22 -9.64
C ILE A 40 3.35 -15.84 -8.23
N ALA A 41 4.51 -16.33 -7.82
CA ALA A 41 5.08 -16.04 -6.51
C ALA A 41 5.33 -14.53 -6.32
N LEU A 42 5.87 -13.84 -7.33
CA LEU A 42 6.07 -12.40 -7.29
C LEU A 42 4.77 -11.61 -7.43
N GLY A 43 3.90 -12.02 -8.36
CA GLY A 43 2.60 -11.37 -8.61
C GLY A 43 1.64 -11.41 -7.42
N ILE A 44 1.76 -12.42 -6.55
CA ILE A 44 0.95 -12.51 -5.32
C ILE A 44 1.77 -12.08 -4.09
N GLY A 45 3.03 -12.51 -4.02
CA GLY A 45 3.90 -12.25 -2.87
C GLY A 45 4.21 -10.76 -2.69
N ALA A 46 4.48 -10.02 -3.77
CA ALA A 46 4.77 -8.60 -3.66
C ALA A 46 3.55 -7.78 -3.17
N PRO A 47 2.33 -7.94 -3.73
CA PRO A 47 1.13 -7.32 -3.17
C PRO A 47 0.84 -7.77 -1.74
N ALA A 48 1.02 -9.05 -1.41
CA ALA A 48 0.78 -9.55 -0.06
C ALA A 48 1.70 -8.87 0.98
N VAL A 49 3.00 -8.74 0.66
CA VAL A 49 3.95 -8.03 1.51
C VAL A 49 3.57 -6.56 1.65
N ALA A 50 3.16 -5.90 0.57
CA ALA A 50 2.71 -4.51 0.62
C ALA A 50 1.47 -4.32 1.52
N VAL A 51 0.46 -5.20 1.42
CA VAL A 51 -0.72 -5.18 2.32
C VAL A 51 -0.30 -5.36 3.78
N LEU A 52 0.62 -6.28 4.06
CA LEU A 52 1.10 -6.50 5.43
C LEU A 52 1.82 -5.28 5.99
N VAL A 53 2.75 -4.70 5.23
CA VAL A 53 3.47 -3.47 5.65
C VAL A 53 2.48 -2.33 5.88
N TRP A 54 1.55 -2.11 4.95
CA TRP A 54 0.56 -1.07 5.10
C TRP A 54 -0.37 -1.31 6.29
N GLY A 55 -0.87 -2.54 6.46
CA GLY A 55 -1.72 -2.93 7.58
C GLY A 55 -1.02 -2.83 8.94
N LEU A 56 0.28 -3.04 9.00
CA LEU A 56 1.08 -2.96 10.23
C LEU A 56 1.39 -1.52 10.64
N PHE A 57 1.66 -0.64 9.67
CA PHE A 57 2.25 0.68 9.94
C PHE A 57 1.46 1.89 9.39
N GLY A 58 0.80 1.75 8.24
CA GLY A 58 0.15 2.85 7.53
C GLY A 58 -1.37 2.94 7.73
N ALA A 59 -2.02 1.83 8.06
CA ALA A 59 -3.46 1.76 8.21
C ALA A 59 -3.99 2.63 9.38
N PRO A 60 -5.22 3.17 9.32
CA PRO A 60 -5.83 3.88 10.44
C PRO A 60 -5.90 3.06 11.74
N LYS A 61 -5.99 1.73 11.59
CA LYS A 61 -5.96 0.74 12.66
C LYS A 61 -4.66 -0.08 12.65
N ALA A 62 -3.55 0.53 12.22
CA ALA A 62 -2.23 -0.08 12.24
C ALA A 62 -1.91 -0.63 13.64
N VAL A 63 -1.20 -1.74 13.71
CA VAL A 63 -0.74 -2.30 14.99
C VAL A 63 0.29 -1.36 15.60
N TRP A 64 1.16 -0.78 14.76
CA TRP A 64 2.20 0.14 15.15
C TRP A 64 1.86 1.51 14.58
N HIS A 65 1.20 2.35 15.40
CA HIS A 65 0.89 3.72 15.01
C HIS A 65 2.16 4.53 14.82
N LEU A 66 2.52 4.77 13.56
CA LEU A 66 3.53 5.74 13.21
C LEU A 66 2.91 7.13 13.25
N ASP A 67 3.47 8.00 14.09
CA ASP A 67 3.07 9.39 14.22
C ASP A 67 4.12 10.34 13.64
N GLY A 68 3.65 11.51 13.20
CA GLY A 68 4.51 12.60 12.73
C GLY A 68 5.31 12.27 11.46
N PRO A 69 6.63 12.57 11.42
CA PRO A 69 7.42 12.48 10.19
C PRO A 69 7.58 11.05 9.67
N TRP A 70 7.50 10.03 10.54
CA TRP A 70 7.72 8.64 10.12
C TRP A 70 6.58 8.12 9.25
N ARG A 71 5.35 8.57 9.55
CA ARG A 71 4.19 8.27 8.72
C ARG A 71 4.30 8.89 7.34
N LEU A 72 4.77 10.13 7.25
CA LEU A 72 4.99 10.80 5.96
C LEU A 72 6.03 10.08 5.12
N ILE A 73 7.13 9.63 5.73
CA ILE A 73 8.15 8.83 5.03
C ILE A 73 7.54 7.54 4.49
N LEU A 74 6.73 6.84 5.29
CA LEU A 74 6.06 5.62 4.86
C LEU A 74 5.08 5.88 3.71
N GLU A 75 4.25 6.92 3.79
CA GLU A 75 3.31 7.30 2.73
C GLU A 75 4.04 7.63 1.42
N VAL A 76 5.18 8.35 1.49
CA VAL A 76 6.00 8.70 0.30
C VAL A 76 6.73 7.50 -0.29
N VAL A 77 7.12 6.52 0.52
CA VAL A 77 7.78 5.30 0.02
C VAL A 77 6.78 4.32 -0.56
N PHE A 78 5.55 4.30 -0.02
CA PHE A 78 4.54 3.33 -0.39
C PHE A 78 3.74 3.73 -1.64
N PHE A 79 3.36 5.01 -1.75
CA PHE A 79 2.60 5.55 -2.89
C PHE A 79 3.50 6.15 -3.96
#